data_AF-A0A0F9BFP3-F1
#
_entry.id   AF-A0A0F9BFP3-F1
#
_cell.length_a   1.000
_cell.length_b   1.000
_cell.length_c   1.000
_cell.angle_alpha   90.00
_cell.angle_beta   90.00
_cell.angle_gamma   90.00
#
_symmetry.space_group_name_H-M   'P 1'
#
loop_
_entity.id
_entity.type
_entity.pdbx_description
1 polymer ?
#
loop_
_entity_poly.entity_id
_entity_poly.type
_entity_poly.pdbx_seq_one_letter_code
_entity_poly.pdbx_strand_id
1 'polypeptide(L)' 'MTLREFHNGLRILLNLDRDVLEDAGIIKPADHNAWGTFKRDPFRWFIRASDTQADRLWALMQTRMR' A
#
# COMPACT_ATOMS: atom_id res chain seq x y z
N MET A 1 2.00 -7.92 16.82
CA MET A 1 2.00 -8.47 15.45
C MET A 1 2.46 -9.92 15.50
N THR A 2 1.62 -10.86 15.09
CA THR A 2 1.96 -12.28 14.90
C THR A 2 2.51 -12.52 13.48
N LEU A 3 3.13 -13.69 13.24
CA LEU A 3 3.54 -14.09 11.88
C LEU A 3 2.35 -14.09 10.90
N ARG A 4 1.18 -14.56 11.37
CA ARG A 4 -0.04 -14.62 10.57
C ARG A 4 -0.52 -13.23 10.18
N GLU A 5 -0.51 -12.29 11.13
CA GLU A 5 -0.85 -10.88 10.88
C GLU A 5 0.12 -10.25 9.89
N PHE A 6 1.43 -10.42 10.09
CA PHE A 6 2.44 -9.88 9.19
C PHE A 6 2.26 -10.41 7.76
N HIS A 7 2.12 -11.73 7.61
CA HIS A 7 1.93 -12.37 6.32
C HIS A 7 0.61 -11.94 5.66
N ASN A 8 -0.47 -11.76 6.44
CA ASN A 8 -1.73 -11.21 5.94
C ASN A 8 -1.55 -9.77 5.44
N GLY A 9 -0.82 -8.93 6.18
CA GLY A 9 -0.49 -7.56 5.77
C GLY A 9 0.21 -7.53 4.41
N LEU A 10 1.23 -8.37 4.20
CA LEU A 10 1.91 -8.47 2.90
C LEU A 10 0.97 -8.87 1.76
N ARG A 11 0.02 -9.78 2.02
CA ARG A 11 -0.99 -10.18 1.03
C ARG A 11 -1.96 -9.05 0.71
N ILE A 12 -2.39 -8.29 1.72
CA ILE A 12 -3.23 -7.11 1.52
C ILE A 12 -2.48 -6.11 0.62
N LEU A 13 -1.24 -5.78 0.97
CA LEU A 13 -0.40 -4.85 0.21
C LEU A 13 -0.24 -5.27 -1.26
N LEU A 14 -0.05 -6.58 -1.50
CA LEU A 14 0.07 -7.15 -2.85
C LEU A 14 -1.21 -7.02 -3.70
N ASN A 15 -2.38 -6.98 -3.05
CA ASN A 15 -3.69 -6.98 -3.70
C ASN A 15 -4.39 -5.61 -3.63
N LEU A 16 -3.67 -4.53 -3.33
CA LEU A 16 -4.25 -3.19 -3.37
C LEU A 16 -4.41 -2.71 -4.80
N ASP A 17 -5.62 -2.26 -5.13
CA ASP A 17 -5.95 -1.66 -6.41
C ASP A 17 -5.61 -0.17 -6.45
N ARG A 18 -5.55 0.36 -7.67
CA ARG A 18 -5.12 1.74 -7.93
C ARG A 18 -6.06 2.78 -7.32
N ASP A 19 -7.35 2.60 -7.53
CA ASP A 19 -8.43 3.47 -7.02
C ASP A 19 -8.35 3.59 -5.49
N VAL A 20 -8.14 2.47 -4.81
CA VAL A 20 -7.95 2.43 -3.35
C VAL A 20 -6.75 3.29 -2.92
N LEU A 21 -5.64 3.25 -3.65
CA LEU A 21 -4.45 4.05 -3.33
C LEU A 21 -4.65 5.53 -3.63
N GLU A 22 -5.39 5.86 -4.69
CA GLU A 22 -5.76 7.23 -5.06
C GLU A 22 -6.72 7.84 -4.01
N ASP A 23 -7.77 7.11 -3.64
CA ASP A 23 -8.78 7.51 -2.65
C ASP A 23 -8.16 7.71 -1.26
N ALA A 24 -7.18 6.87 -0.89
CA ALA A 24 -6.41 7.03 0.35
C ALA A 24 -5.35 8.15 0.27
N GLY A 25 -5.18 8.80 -0.88
CA GLY A 25 -4.18 9.84 -1.10
C GLY A 25 -2.74 9.34 -0.95
N ILE A 26 -2.49 8.05 -1.20
CA ILE A 26 -1.15 7.42 -1.14
C ILE A 26 -0.39 7.73 -2.44
N ILE A 27 -1.10 7.70 -3.56
CA ILE A 27 -0.64 8.17 -4.87
C ILE A 27 -1.59 9.28 -5.36
N LYS A 28 -1.10 10.10 -6.30
CA LYS A 28 -1.95 11.16 -6.89
C LYS A 28 -2.93 10.55 -7.91
N PRO A 29 -4.14 11.12 -8.05
CA PRO A 29 -5.04 10.76 -9.14
C PRO A 29 -4.35 10.89 -10.49
N ALA A 30 -4.60 9.96 -11.40
CA ALA A 30 -4.00 9.93 -12.74
C ALA A 30 -2.46 9.72 -12.77
N ASP A 31 -1.80 9.41 -11.64
CA ASP A 31 -0.36 9.14 -11.61
C ASP A 31 -0.04 7.70 -12.03
N HIS A 32 -0.02 7.48 -13.35
CA HIS A 32 0.27 6.18 -13.95
C HIS A 32 1.67 5.66 -13.61
N ASN A 33 2.64 6.54 -13.36
CA ASN A 33 4.01 6.16 -13.03
C ASN A 33 4.11 5.62 -11.60
N ALA A 34 3.48 6.32 -10.64
CA ALA A 34 3.39 5.86 -9.26
C ALA A 34 2.67 4.51 -9.18
N TRP A 35 1.53 4.38 -9.87
CA TRP A 35 0.81 3.11 -9.97
C TRP A 35 1.66 1.99 -10.58
N GLY A 36 2.30 2.24 -11.72
CA GLY A 36 3.14 1.24 -12.38
C GLY A 36 4.31 0.78 -11.50
N THR A 37 4.90 1.70 -10.73
CA THR A 37 5.97 1.37 -9.78
C THR A 37 5.45 0.56 -8.59
N PHE A 38 4.30 0.92 -8.04
CA PHE A 38 3.65 0.18 -6.96
C PHE A 38 3.28 -1.24 -7.41
N LYS A 39 2.56 -1.38 -8.53
CA LYS A 39 2.10 -2.68 -9.05
C LYS A 39 3.25 -3.63 -9.37
N ARG A 40 4.40 -3.11 -9.83
CA ARG A 40 5.57 -3.92 -10.15
C ARG A 40 6.20 -4.55 -8.90
N ASP A 41 6.30 -3.80 -7.82
CA ASP A 41 6.90 -4.27 -6.57
C ASP A 41 6.39 -3.42 -5.39
N PRO A 42 5.26 -3.80 -4.78
CA PRO A 42 4.61 -2.99 -3.74
C PRO A 42 5.40 -3.02 -2.43
N PHE A 43 6.21 -4.06 -2.20
CA PHE A 43 7.06 -4.18 -1.02
C PHE A 43 8.22 -3.17 -1.10
N ARG A 44 8.93 -3.13 -2.22
CA ARG A 44 9.98 -2.15 -2.45
C ARG A 44 9.43 -0.74 -2.51
N TRP A 45 8.23 -0.55 -3.05
CA TRP A 45 7.55 0.74 -3.02
C TRP A 45 7.33 1.20 -1.58
N PHE A 46 6.78 0.34 -0.72
CA PHE A 46 6.51 0.68 0.67
C PHE A 46 7.78 1.03 1.46
N ILE A 47 8.87 0.28 1.26
CA ILE A 47 10.18 0.55 1.89
C ILE A 47 10.74 1.93 1.50
N ARG A 48 10.38 2.44 0.31
CA ARG A 48 10.87 3.72 -0.23
C ARG A 48 9.86 4.86 -0.10
N ALA A 49 8.67 4.58 0.39
CA ALA A 49 7.61 5.56 0.54
C ALA A 49 8.06 6.64 1.54
N SER A 50 7.59 7.87 1.34
CA SER A 50 7.72 8.89 2.39
C SER A 50 6.95 8.45 3.64
N ASP A 51 7.34 8.94 4.82
CA ASP A 51 6.67 8.60 6.09
C ASP A 51 5.15 8.83 6.00
N THR A 52 4.71 9.95 5.42
CA THR A 52 3.29 10.24 5.21
C THR A 52 2.58 9.20 4.34
N GLN A 53 3.23 8.73 3.28
CA GLN A 53 2.66 7.69 2.41
C GLN A 53 2.64 6.33 3.12
N ALA A 54 3.71 6.02 3.86
CA ALA A 54 3.82 4.78 4.62
C ALA A 54 2.74 4.71 5.70
N ASP A 55 2.50 5.80 6.44
CA ASP A 55 1.45 5.90 7.45
C ASP A 55 0.05 5.68 6.87
N ARG A 56 -0.26 6.34 5.75
CA ARG A 56 -1.56 6.19 5.06
C ARG A 56 -1.77 4.77 4.56
N LEU A 57 -0.75 4.19 3.94
CA LEU A 57 -0.79 2.82 3.44
C LEU A 57 -0.91 1.82 4.59
N TRP A 58 -0.20 2.03 5.69
CA TRP A 58 -0.32 1.22 6.89
C TRP A 58 -1.73 1.29 7.49
N ALA A 59 -2.30 2.49 7.64
CA ALA A 59 -3.67 2.67 8.13
C ALA A 59 -4.69 1.94 7.24
N LEU A 60 -4.53 2.03 5.92
CA LEU A 60 -5.34 1.32 4.93
C LEU A 60 -5.20 -0.21 5.03
N MET A 61 -3.99 -0.71 5.30
CA MET A 61 -3.78 -2.15 5.52
C MET A 61 -4.49 -2.60 6.80
N GLN A 62 -4.41 -1.81 7.88
CA GLN A 62 -5.04 -2.13 9.16
C GLN A 62 -6.58 -2.24 9.05
N THR A 63 -7.24 -1.46 8.20
CA THR A 63 -8.70 -1.59 8.01
C THR A 63 -9.10 -2.92 7.36
N ARG A 64 -8.20 -3.56 6.61
CA ARG A 64 -8.42 -4.85 5.93
C ARG A 64 -7.86 -6.05 6.70
N MET A 65 -7.06 -5.82 7.75
CA MET A 65 -6.52 -6.87 8.62
C MET A 65 -7.50 -7.31 9.71
N ARG A 66 -8.54 -6.50 9.97
CA ARG A 66 -9.67 -6.83 10.86
C ARG A 66 -10.67 -7.72 10.15
#